data_AF-L8WMR6-F1
#
_entry.id   AF-L8WMR6-F1
#
_cell.length_a   1.000
_cell.length_b   1.000
_cell.length_c   1.000
_cell.angle_alpha   90.00
_cell.angle_beta   90.00
_cell.angle_gamma   90.00
#
_symmetry.space_group_name_H-M   'P 1'
#
loop_
_entity.id
_entity.type
_entity.pdbx_description
1 polymer ?
#
loop_
_entity_poly.entity_id
_entity_poly.type
_entity_poly.pdbx_seq_one_letter_code
_entity_poly.pdbx_strand_id
1 'polypeptide(L)'
;MEMLITDRWSRPKSVVAQIPVFSWIYDTSSVNDITGYLEDAAAIQKKTGKKQIVQLVIYNLPERDCSSKAAAGELHLTTSAAGVTPYQKLLESAKSQIQKFPDIAVAIVLEPDSIGDLVASNSVAKCKNSAKAHKQLLSTAIATLQLPNVSLYLDGAHAGWLGDSLAPTAALLGEILQDARIYHRNATVRGLATNVSNYNGLGNQKEVGRDELKYIKALAPYLEKVGYPAHFIVVSLLLNHLVCIYSRDRGTAGPGPSWKPKGTPRRRRRMVQLQGNASNRCYDSHMLRTNMHISLKYAGFGLRPMVTTHPLVDAVVWVKPGGESDGTTDTSSSRFDTACTSPASYVPSPEAGDWHSVSPFSGAKRGDSN
;
A
#
# COMPACT_ATOMS: atom_id res chain seq x y z
N MET A 1 14.54 16.99 4.62
CA MET A 1 13.08 16.85 4.79
C MET A 1 12.89 15.71 5.77
N GLU A 2 12.32 15.97 6.94
CA GLU A 2 11.98 14.88 7.88
C GLU A 2 10.51 14.50 7.64
N MET A 3 10.25 13.21 7.51
CA MET A 3 8.91 12.66 7.35
C MET A 3 8.23 12.59 8.72
N LEU A 4 6.96 12.99 8.77
CA LEU A 4 6.18 12.99 10.01
C LEU A 4 5.96 11.59 10.57
N ILE A 5 6.17 11.49 11.87
CA ILE A 5 5.77 10.39 12.73
C ILE A 5 4.46 10.83 13.38
N THR A 6 3.34 10.20 13.04
CA THR A 6 2.06 10.46 13.71
C THR A 6 2.12 9.82 15.11
N ASP A 7 1.85 10.60 16.16
CA ASP A 7 2.13 10.24 17.57
C ASP A 7 1.06 9.30 18.20
N ARG A 8 0.31 8.52 17.40
CA ARG A 8 -0.75 7.58 17.87
C ARG A 8 -0.20 6.31 18.55
N TRP A 9 1.04 6.30 19.03
CA TRP A 9 1.71 5.09 19.56
C TRP A 9 2.23 5.30 20.98
N SER A 10 1.47 4.89 22.01
CA SER A 10 1.83 5.07 23.42
C SER A 10 2.39 3.79 24.10
N ARG A 11 3.73 3.73 24.18
CA ARG A 11 4.62 2.89 25.04
C ARG A 11 5.03 1.47 24.58
N PRO A 12 6.26 0.99 24.93
CA PRO A 12 7.53 1.70 24.90
C PRO A 12 7.97 1.81 23.44
N LYS A 13 8.24 3.03 22.96
CA LYS A 13 8.73 3.41 21.61
C LYS A 13 9.31 2.23 20.82
N SER A 14 8.45 1.40 20.22
CA SER A 14 8.92 0.39 19.30
C SER A 14 9.51 1.17 18.13
N VAL A 15 10.65 0.73 17.60
CA VAL A 15 11.31 1.48 16.52
C VAL A 15 10.37 1.66 15.32
N VAL A 16 9.38 0.76 15.18
CA VAL A 16 8.31 0.80 14.18
C VAL A 16 7.39 2.00 14.34
N ALA A 17 7.00 2.35 15.56
CA ALA A 17 6.14 3.52 15.83
C ALA A 17 6.78 4.86 15.44
N GLN A 18 8.12 4.89 15.24
CA GLN A 18 8.86 6.06 14.78
C GLN A 18 9.09 6.04 13.26
N ILE A 19 8.54 5.06 12.54
CA ILE A 19 8.69 4.97 11.09
C ILE A 19 7.48 5.66 10.46
N PRO A 20 7.71 6.62 9.55
CA PRO A 20 6.62 7.33 8.90
C PRO A 20 5.80 6.38 8.02
N VAL A 21 4.48 6.48 8.09
CA VAL A 21 3.51 5.75 7.28
C VAL A 21 2.45 6.72 6.78
N PHE A 22 1.79 6.40 5.67
CA PHE A 22 0.71 7.23 5.15
C PHE A 22 -0.55 7.11 6.01
N SER A 23 -1.26 8.24 6.21
CA SER A 23 -2.58 8.28 6.83
C SER A 23 -3.67 8.07 5.78
N TRP A 24 -4.59 7.15 6.02
CA TRP A 24 -5.63 6.78 5.06
C TRP A 24 -6.92 7.59 5.26
N ILE A 25 -7.34 8.28 4.20
CA ILE A 25 -8.63 8.95 4.06
C ILE A 25 -9.53 7.99 3.27
N TYR A 26 -10.13 7.03 3.97
CA TYR A 26 -10.82 5.87 3.39
C TYR A 26 -12.35 5.97 3.44
N ASP A 27 -12.90 7.03 4.06
CA ASP A 27 -14.32 7.36 4.09
C ASP A 27 -14.53 8.89 4.21
N THR A 28 -15.77 9.34 4.09
CA THR A 28 -16.16 10.76 4.14
C THR A 28 -15.94 11.39 5.51
N SER A 29 -15.85 10.61 6.58
CA SER A 29 -15.58 11.12 7.94
C SER A 29 -14.10 11.34 8.19
N SER A 30 -13.26 10.45 7.67
CA SER A 30 -11.79 10.45 7.85
C SER A 30 -11.11 11.69 7.25
N VAL A 31 -11.76 12.39 6.31
CA VAL A 31 -11.26 13.65 5.76
C VAL A 31 -11.09 14.73 6.83
N ASN A 32 -11.85 14.66 7.94
CA ASN A 32 -11.76 15.63 9.03
C ASN A 32 -10.45 15.53 9.83
N ASP A 33 -9.72 14.42 9.71
CA ASP A 33 -8.43 14.22 10.39
C ASP A 33 -7.28 15.02 9.73
N ILE A 34 -7.44 15.46 8.47
CA ILE A 34 -6.37 16.11 7.68
C ILE A 34 -5.83 17.35 8.40
N THR A 35 -6.71 18.20 8.95
CA THR A 35 -6.29 19.40 9.67
C THR A 35 -5.42 19.04 10.87
N GLY A 36 -5.80 18.03 11.65
CA GLY A 36 -4.99 17.59 12.80
C GLY A 36 -3.59 17.13 12.38
N TYR A 37 -3.47 16.36 11.29
CA TYR A 37 -2.16 15.95 10.77
C TYR A 37 -1.30 17.14 10.32
N LEU A 38 -1.91 18.18 9.74
CA LEU A 38 -1.23 19.38 9.30
C LEU A 38 -0.84 20.31 10.47
N GLU A 39 -1.65 20.36 11.53
CA GLU A 39 -1.32 21.08 12.76
C GLU A 39 -0.13 20.45 13.48
N ASP A 40 -0.12 19.11 13.61
CA ASP A 40 1.01 18.37 14.17
C ASP A 40 2.29 18.61 13.35
N ALA A 41 2.17 18.58 12.01
CA ALA A 41 3.25 18.92 11.09
C ALA A 41 3.82 20.31 11.35
N ALA A 42 2.95 21.31 11.41
CA ALA A 42 3.33 22.70 11.60
C ALA A 42 3.97 22.91 12.98
N ALA A 43 3.47 22.26 14.02
CA ALA A 43 4.04 22.32 15.36
C ALA A 43 5.46 21.73 15.40
N ILE A 44 5.66 20.56 14.79
CA ILE A 44 6.98 19.92 14.69
C ILE A 44 7.94 20.76 13.84
N GLN A 45 7.48 21.29 12.70
CA GLN A 45 8.26 22.17 11.84
C GLN A 45 8.74 23.40 12.60
N LYS A 46 7.82 24.06 13.32
CA LYS A 46 8.13 25.24 14.14
C LYS A 46 9.12 24.93 15.26
N LYS A 47 8.95 23.79 15.93
CA LYS A 47 9.82 23.37 17.05
C LYS A 47 11.24 22.98 16.60
N THR A 48 11.35 22.33 15.45
CA THR A 48 12.62 21.74 14.98
C THR A 48 13.35 22.61 13.94
N GLY A 49 12.66 23.55 13.31
CA GLY A 49 13.14 24.30 12.15
C GLY A 49 13.25 23.46 10.88
N LYS A 50 12.84 22.19 10.90
CA LYS A 50 12.97 21.27 9.76
C LYS A 50 11.67 21.17 9.00
N LYS A 51 11.76 21.29 7.68
CA LYS A 51 10.62 21.08 6.77
C LYS A 51 9.98 19.71 6.98
N GLN A 52 8.66 19.70 7.17
CA GLN A 52 7.83 18.52 7.35
C GLN A 52 7.05 18.16 6.10
N ILE A 53 6.68 16.89 5.99
CA ILE A 53 5.79 16.37 4.94
C ILE A 53 4.70 15.49 5.56
N VAL A 54 3.44 15.81 5.25
CA VAL A 54 2.28 14.96 5.58
C VAL A 54 2.04 13.99 4.42
N GLN A 55 1.80 12.73 4.74
CA GLN A 55 1.61 11.66 3.75
C GLN A 55 0.19 11.12 3.87
N LEU A 56 -0.61 11.23 2.81
CA LEU A 56 -2.02 10.86 2.79
C LEU A 56 -2.31 9.83 1.69
N VAL A 57 -3.24 8.92 1.96
CA VAL A 57 -3.92 8.15 0.91
C VAL A 57 -5.33 8.68 0.81
N ILE A 58 -5.79 9.06 -0.37
CA ILE A 58 -7.22 9.28 -0.64
C ILE A 58 -7.73 8.04 -1.35
N TYR A 59 -8.70 7.36 -0.73
CA TYR A 59 -9.18 6.06 -1.19
C TYR A 59 -10.67 5.91 -0.89
N ASN A 60 -11.52 6.58 -1.66
CA ASN A 60 -12.96 6.54 -1.42
C ASN A 60 -13.79 6.64 -2.70
N LEU A 61 -13.28 6.16 -3.84
CA LEU A 61 -14.08 6.10 -5.08
C LEU A 61 -15.42 5.38 -4.84
N PRO A 62 -16.51 5.82 -5.49
CA PRO A 62 -17.75 5.07 -5.49
C PRO A 62 -17.57 3.73 -6.20
N GLU A 63 -18.17 2.65 -5.69
CA GLU A 63 -17.88 1.28 -6.13
C GLU A 63 -16.40 0.88 -5.96
N ARG A 64 -15.72 1.43 -4.94
CA ARG A 64 -14.34 1.04 -4.55
C ARG A 64 -14.18 -0.47 -4.53
N ASP A 65 -13.00 -0.91 -4.94
CA ASP A 65 -12.60 -2.30 -5.12
C ASP A 65 -13.67 -3.05 -5.90
N CYS A 66 -13.81 -2.68 -7.17
CA CYS A 66 -14.90 -3.20 -7.97
C CYS A 66 -14.72 -4.69 -8.25
N SER A 67 -13.50 -5.22 -8.10
CA SER A 67 -13.14 -6.63 -8.26
C SER A 67 -13.07 -7.43 -6.95
N SER A 68 -13.20 -6.79 -5.78
CA SER A 68 -13.05 -7.41 -4.45
C SER A 68 -14.16 -6.99 -3.48
N LYS A 69 -14.37 -7.79 -2.43
CA LYS A 69 -15.31 -7.47 -1.34
C LYS A 69 -14.62 -7.03 -0.05
N ALA A 70 -13.33 -7.33 0.12
CA ALA A 70 -12.61 -7.19 1.38
C ALA A 70 -12.52 -5.75 1.89
N ALA A 71 -12.45 -4.78 0.97
CA ALA A 71 -12.30 -3.36 1.27
C ALA A 71 -13.44 -2.50 0.65
N ALA A 72 -14.61 -3.08 0.40
CA ALA A 72 -15.75 -2.39 -0.21
C ALA A 72 -16.02 -1.01 0.42
N GLY A 73 -16.05 0.03 -0.43
CA GLY A 73 -16.25 1.43 -0.03
C GLY A 73 -17.70 1.76 0.31
N GLU A 74 -17.91 2.90 0.99
CA GLU A 74 -19.23 3.37 1.42
C GLU A 74 -20.06 4.01 0.29
N LEU A 75 -19.40 4.45 -0.79
CA LEU A 75 -20.01 5.20 -1.88
C LEU A 75 -20.43 4.28 -3.02
N HIS A 76 -21.63 4.51 -3.57
CA HIS A 76 -22.21 3.70 -4.64
C HIS A 76 -22.70 4.54 -5.82
N LEU A 77 -22.66 3.96 -7.02
CA LEU A 77 -23.10 4.63 -8.26
C LEU A 77 -24.58 4.41 -8.60
N THR A 78 -25.24 3.44 -7.95
CA THR A 78 -26.61 2.97 -8.27
C THR A 78 -27.72 4.01 -8.05
N THR A 79 -27.36 5.19 -7.56
CA THR A 79 -28.06 6.43 -7.87
C THR A 79 -27.01 7.39 -8.42
N SER A 80 -27.06 7.69 -9.72
CA SER A 80 -25.96 8.27 -10.51
C SER A 80 -25.51 9.70 -10.14
N ALA A 81 -25.82 10.16 -8.93
CA ALA A 81 -25.27 11.36 -8.29
C ALA A 81 -24.88 11.14 -6.80
N ALA A 82 -25.27 10.03 -6.16
CA ALA A 82 -25.11 9.87 -4.72
C ALA A 82 -23.70 9.49 -4.28
N GLY A 83 -22.93 8.72 -5.05
CA GLY A 83 -21.52 8.46 -4.75
C GLY A 83 -20.57 9.52 -5.28
N VAL A 84 -20.90 10.12 -6.43
CA VAL A 84 -20.07 11.16 -7.08
C VAL A 84 -19.97 12.42 -6.23
N THR A 85 -21.12 12.92 -5.75
CA THR A 85 -21.16 14.21 -5.02
C THR A 85 -20.41 14.16 -3.70
N PRO A 86 -20.58 13.14 -2.82
CA PRO A 86 -19.79 13.01 -1.60
C PRO A 86 -18.30 12.85 -1.87
N TYR A 87 -17.91 12.13 -2.91
CA TYR A 87 -16.51 12.01 -3.30
C TYR A 87 -15.90 13.37 -3.68
N GLN A 88 -16.60 14.15 -4.51
CA GLN A 88 -16.17 15.50 -4.87
C GLN A 88 -16.12 16.43 -3.65
N LYS A 89 -17.08 16.32 -2.72
CA LYS A 89 -17.06 17.07 -1.45
C LYS A 89 -15.87 16.67 -0.56
N LEU A 90 -15.50 15.40 -0.52
CA LEU A 90 -14.31 14.92 0.17
C LEU A 90 -13.06 15.57 -0.41
N LEU A 91 -12.91 15.60 -1.73
CA LEU A 91 -11.77 16.24 -2.40
C LEU A 91 -11.69 17.75 -2.12
N GLU A 92 -12.81 18.47 -2.18
CA GLU A 92 -12.85 19.91 -1.86
C GLU A 92 -12.57 20.18 -0.37
N SER A 93 -13.04 19.31 0.53
CA SER A 93 -12.69 19.39 1.96
C SER A 93 -11.20 19.19 2.17
N ALA A 94 -10.60 18.15 1.57
CA ALA A 94 -9.17 17.91 1.65
C ALA A 94 -8.35 19.10 1.11
N LYS A 95 -8.73 19.63 -0.06
CA LYS A 95 -8.12 20.84 -0.64
C LYS A 95 -8.19 22.03 0.31
N SER A 96 -9.38 22.34 0.84
CA SER A 96 -9.61 23.47 1.75
C SER A 96 -8.77 23.36 3.03
N GLN A 97 -8.63 22.15 3.57
CA GLN A 97 -7.79 21.92 4.74
C GLN A 97 -6.29 22.10 4.42
N ILE A 98 -5.80 21.51 3.32
CA ILE A 98 -4.39 21.62 2.91
C ILE A 98 -4.00 23.07 2.59
N GLN A 99 -4.90 23.84 1.96
CA GLN A 99 -4.67 25.25 1.63
C GLN A 99 -4.38 26.15 2.83
N LYS A 100 -4.83 25.77 4.04
CA LYS A 100 -4.54 26.51 5.28
C LYS A 100 -3.10 26.38 5.74
N PHE A 101 -2.34 25.41 5.20
CA PHE A 101 -0.98 25.09 5.62
C PHE A 101 0.00 25.11 4.43
N PRO A 102 0.19 26.25 3.74
CA PRO A 102 1.00 26.33 2.52
C PRO A 102 2.48 25.98 2.72
N ASP A 103 2.99 26.12 3.96
CA ASP A 103 4.39 25.82 4.30
C ASP A 103 4.65 24.35 4.64
N ILE A 104 3.61 23.51 4.67
CA ILE A 104 3.70 22.08 4.93
C ILE A 104 3.57 21.34 3.60
N ALA A 105 4.56 20.54 3.25
CA ALA A 105 4.47 19.70 2.07
C ALA A 105 3.49 18.55 2.30
N VAL A 106 2.77 18.14 1.25
CA VAL A 106 1.83 17.03 1.31
C VAL A 106 2.11 16.08 0.15
N ALA A 107 2.31 14.79 0.43
CA ALA A 107 2.31 13.74 -0.59
C ALA A 107 1.00 12.96 -0.51
N ILE A 108 0.32 12.77 -1.64
CA ILE A 108 -0.95 12.06 -1.70
C ILE A 108 -0.81 10.88 -2.66
N VAL A 109 -1.07 9.67 -2.16
CA VAL A 109 -1.38 8.50 -3.00
C VAL A 109 -2.86 8.51 -3.29
N LEU A 110 -3.23 8.48 -4.57
CA LEU A 110 -4.61 8.64 -5.00
C LEU A 110 -5.18 7.32 -5.54
N GLU A 111 -6.24 6.86 -4.87
CA GLU A 111 -7.10 5.73 -5.19
C GLU A 111 -6.34 4.44 -5.53
N PRO A 112 -5.70 3.79 -4.54
CA PRO A 112 -5.21 2.41 -4.66
C PRO A 112 -6.20 1.48 -5.37
N ASP A 113 -5.67 0.49 -6.10
CA ASP A 113 -6.37 -0.53 -6.89
C ASP A 113 -7.16 -0.03 -8.11
N SER A 114 -7.52 1.26 -8.18
CA SER A 114 -8.37 1.81 -9.24
C SER A 114 -7.80 1.61 -10.64
N ILE A 115 -6.50 1.87 -10.85
CA ILE A 115 -5.84 1.70 -12.15
C ILE A 115 -5.70 0.21 -12.50
N GLY A 116 -5.38 -0.64 -11.52
CA GLY A 116 -5.36 -2.10 -11.69
C GLY A 116 -6.69 -2.63 -12.20
N ASP A 117 -7.78 -2.21 -11.56
CA ASP A 117 -9.14 -2.62 -11.93
C ASP A 117 -9.58 -2.10 -13.29
N LEU A 118 -9.29 -0.84 -13.61
CA LEU A 118 -9.63 -0.23 -14.90
C LEU A 118 -8.93 -0.93 -16.07
N VAL A 119 -7.72 -1.46 -15.87
CA VAL A 119 -6.95 -2.15 -16.92
C VAL A 119 -7.32 -3.62 -17.01
N ALA A 120 -7.44 -4.32 -15.87
CA ALA A 120 -7.44 -5.79 -15.85
C ALA A 120 -8.79 -6.42 -15.46
N SER A 121 -9.73 -5.68 -14.88
CA SER A 121 -10.95 -6.23 -14.28
C SER A 121 -12.22 -5.98 -15.13
N ASN A 122 -12.08 -5.76 -16.44
CA ASN A 122 -13.20 -5.41 -17.34
C ASN A 122 -14.29 -6.50 -17.48
N SER A 123 -13.97 -7.76 -17.12
CA SER A 123 -14.92 -8.87 -17.10
C SER A 123 -15.82 -8.86 -15.86
N VAL A 124 -15.47 -8.09 -14.82
CA VAL A 124 -16.26 -7.94 -13.61
C VAL A 124 -17.32 -6.87 -13.84
N ALA A 125 -18.60 -7.23 -13.72
CA ALA A 125 -19.71 -6.33 -14.03
C ALA A 125 -19.67 -5.02 -13.22
N LYS A 126 -19.34 -5.08 -11.93
CA LYS A 126 -19.17 -3.90 -11.06
C LYS A 126 -18.10 -2.96 -11.63
N CYS A 127 -16.92 -3.48 -11.97
CA CYS A 127 -15.83 -2.71 -12.59
C CYS A 127 -16.20 -2.12 -13.94
N LYS A 128 -16.80 -2.94 -14.82
CA LYS A 128 -17.22 -2.50 -16.14
C LYS A 128 -18.22 -1.33 -16.05
N ASN A 129 -19.14 -1.40 -15.09
CA ASN A 129 -20.17 -0.37 -14.90
C ASN A 129 -19.62 0.90 -14.24
N SER A 130 -18.62 0.78 -13.35
CA SER A 130 -18.00 1.93 -12.67
C SER A 130 -16.87 2.59 -13.46
N ALA A 131 -16.30 1.91 -14.46
CA ALA A 131 -15.07 2.33 -15.15
C ALA A 131 -15.11 3.78 -15.67
N LYS A 132 -16.21 4.18 -16.31
CA LYS A 132 -16.37 5.56 -16.81
C LYS A 132 -16.35 6.59 -15.67
N ALA A 133 -17.07 6.31 -14.58
CA ALA A 133 -17.11 7.20 -13.43
C ALA A 133 -15.76 7.25 -12.71
N HIS A 134 -15.08 6.13 -12.52
CA HIS A 134 -13.75 6.06 -11.93
C HIS A 134 -12.74 6.91 -12.70
N LYS A 135 -12.67 6.76 -14.03
CA LYS A 135 -11.80 7.60 -14.87
C LYS A 135 -12.08 9.10 -14.68
N GLN A 136 -13.35 9.50 -14.77
CA GLN A 136 -13.74 10.91 -14.61
C GLN A 136 -13.42 11.46 -13.21
N LEU A 137 -13.64 10.66 -12.16
CA LEU A 137 -13.39 11.05 -10.78
C LEU A 137 -11.90 11.11 -10.46
N LEU A 138 -11.08 10.21 -11.01
CA LEU A 138 -9.62 10.30 -10.94
C LEU A 138 -9.11 11.59 -11.59
N SER A 139 -9.61 11.93 -12.78
CA SER A 139 -9.29 13.19 -13.47
C SER A 139 -9.70 14.41 -12.64
N THR A 140 -10.88 14.36 -12.01
CA THR A 140 -11.38 15.42 -11.14
C THR A 140 -10.51 15.56 -9.88
N ALA A 141 -10.13 14.44 -9.24
CA ALA A 141 -9.27 14.43 -8.06
C ALA A 141 -7.89 15.04 -8.36
N ILE A 142 -7.28 14.67 -9.49
CA ILE A 142 -6.03 15.28 -9.95
C ILE A 142 -6.21 16.79 -10.13
N ALA A 143 -7.29 17.26 -10.75
CA ALA A 143 -7.53 18.68 -10.99
C ALA A 143 -7.81 19.47 -9.69
N THR A 144 -8.64 18.93 -8.79
CA THR A 144 -9.03 19.58 -7.53
C THR A 144 -7.83 19.76 -6.58
N LEU A 145 -6.94 18.75 -6.51
CA LEU A 145 -5.82 18.72 -5.58
C LEU A 145 -4.53 19.36 -6.13
N GLN A 146 -4.62 20.16 -7.21
CA GLN A 146 -3.49 20.96 -7.71
C GLN A 146 -3.17 22.12 -6.79
N LEU A 147 -2.43 21.84 -5.72
CA LEU A 147 -1.93 22.85 -4.79
C LEU A 147 -0.40 22.93 -4.86
N PRO A 148 0.22 24.12 -4.69
CA PRO A 148 1.67 24.31 -4.83
C PRO A 148 2.52 23.43 -3.91
N ASN A 149 1.98 23.04 -2.75
CA ASN A 149 2.63 22.22 -1.73
C ASN A 149 2.22 20.74 -1.80
N VAL A 150 1.46 20.31 -2.81
CA VAL A 150 1.00 18.93 -2.98
C VAL A 150 1.78 18.20 -4.07
N SER A 151 2.26 17.00 -3.76
CA SER A 151 2.79 16.02 -4.71
C SER A 151 1.82 14.86 -4.84
N LEU A 152 1.16 14.74 -6.00
CA LEU A 152 0.22 13.65 -6.29
C LEU A 152 0.92 12.45 -6.91
N TYR A 153 0.67 11.27 -6.38
CA TYR A 153 1.03 9.98 -6.98
C TYR A 153 -0.23 9.18 -7.21
N LEU A 154 -0.58 8.92 -8.47
CA LEU A 154 -1.71 8.03 -8.77
C LEU A 154 -1.27 6.58 -8.48
N ASP A 155 -2.19 5.73 -8.04
CA ASP A 155 -1.86 4.31 -7.92
C ASP A 155 -1.46 3.71 -9.27
N GLY A 156 -0.36 2.96 -9.28
CA GLY A 156 0.20 2.29 -10.45
C GLY A 156 0.11 0.76 -10.35
N ALA A 157 -0.75 0.25 -9.48
CA ALA A 157 -0.84 -1.15 -9.08
C ALA A 157 0.53 -1.71 -8.67
N HIS A 158 0.91 -2.88 -9.19
CA HIS A 158 2.20 -3.50 -8.91
C HIS A 158 2.62 -4.44 -10.06
N ALA A 159 3.88 -4.90 -10.04
CA ALA A 159 4.46 -5.77 -11.06
C ALA A 159 3.63 -7.06 -11.29
N GLY A 160 3.06 -7.57 -10.20
CA GLY A 160 1.99 -8.58 -10.16
C GLY A 160 0.87 -8.40 -11.16
N TRP A 161 0.33 -7.21 -11.17
CA TRP A 161 -0.95 -6.98 -11.78
C TRP A 161 -0.81 -6.51 -13.21
N LEU A 162 0.04 -5.50 -13.41
CA LEU A 162 0.12 -4.76 -14.67
C LEU A 162 1.47 -4.91 -15.37
N GLY A 163 2.38 -5.77 -14.87
CA GLY A 163 3.70 -5.98 -15.45
C GLY A 163 3.71 -6.44 -16.91
N ASP A 164 2.65 -7.14 -17.34
CA ASP A 164 2.46 -7.61 -18.72
C ASP A 164 1.54 -6.66 -19.54
N SER A 165 0.98 -5.62 -18.91
CA SER A 165 -0.03 -4.71 -19.49
C SER A 165 0.48 -3.26 -19.62
N LEU A 166 1.78 -3.08 -19.88
CA LEU A 166 2.45 -1.76 -19.83
C LEU A 166 1.82 -0.69 -20.73
N ALA A 167 1.57 -1.02 -22.00
CA ALA A 167 1.03 -0.05 -22.97
C ALA A 167 -0.43 0.35 -22.66
N PRO A 168 -1.36 -0.60 -22.38
CA PRO A 168 -2.70 -0.25 -21.90
C PRO A 168 -2.69 0.59 -20.62
N THR A 169 -1.83 0.25 -19.64
CA THR A 169 -1.70 1.01 -18.39
C THR A 169 -1.28 2.45 -18.67
N ALA A 170 -0.22 2.66 -19.46
CA ALA A 170 0.23 4.00 -19.80
C ALA A 170 -0.82 4.80 -20.58
N ALA A 171 -1.49 4.16 -21.55
CA ALA A 171 -2.54 4.83 -22.33
C ALA A 171 -3.68 5.34 -21.45
N LEU A 172 -4.16 4.52 -20.50
CA LEU A 172 -5.19 4.91 -19.54
C LEU A 172 -4.73 6.08 -18.66
N LEU A 173 -3.51 6.01 -18.12
CA LEU A 173 -2.95 7.06 -17.27
C LEU A 173 -2.80 8.39 -18.03
N GLY A 174 -2.33 8.33 -19.28
CA GLY A 174 -2.24 9.49 -20.16
C GLY A 174 -3.60 10.12 -20.43
N GLU A 175 -4.62 9.31 -20.70
CA GLU A 175 -6.00 9.77 -20.90
C GLU A 175 -6.56 10.45 -19.64
N ILE A 176 -6.43 9.83 -18.46
CA ILE A 176 -6.85 10.42 -17.18
C ILE A 176 -6.17 11.77 -16.95
N LEU A 177 -4.86 11.86 -17.20
CA LEU A 177 -4.12 13.11 -17.02
C LEU A 177 -4.54 14.18 -18.04
N GLN A 178 -4.83 13.79 -19.27
CA GLN A 178 -5.35 14.69 -20.29
C GLN A 178 -6.74 15.22 -19.92
N ASP A 179 -7.62 14.35 -19.44
CA ASP A 179 -8.95 14.72 -18.96
C ASP A 179 -8.88 15.64 -17.73
N ALA A 180 -7.94 15.41 -16.82
CA ALA A 180 -7.71 16.31 -15.69
C ALA A 180 -7.40 17.75 -16.15
N ARG A 181 -6.73 17.90 -17.30
CA ARG A 181 -6.40 19.21 -17.88
C ARG A 181 -7.60 19.95 -18.48
N ILE A 182 -8.71 19.25 -18.73
CA ILE A 182 -10.00 19.88 -19.08
C ILE A 182 -10.53 20.69 -17.89
N TYR A 183 -10.38 20.16 -16.67
CA TYR A 183 -10.84 20.79 -15.44
C TYR A 183 -9.84 21.81 -14.87
N HIS A 184 -8.54 21.56 -15.04
CA HIS A 184 -7.49 22.46 -14.60
C HIS A 184 -6.31 22.41 -15.59
N ARG A 185 -6.13 23.44 -16.43
CA ARG A 185 -5.16 23.45 -17.56
C ARG A 185 -3.75 22.98 -17.21
N ASN A 186 -3.27 23.30 -16.00
CA ASN A 186 -1.93 22.92 -15.53
C ASN A 186 -1.92 21.65 -14.67
N ALA A 187 -2.99 20.84 -14.73
CA ALA A 187 -3.08 19.60 -13.98
C ALA A 187 -1.90 18.67 -14.35
N THR A 188 -1.23 18.21 -13.31
CA THR A 188 -0.10 17.30 -13.37
C THR A 188 -0.11 16.36 -12.17
N VAL A 189 0.61 15.27 -12.28
CA VAL A 189 1.00 14.47 -11.12
C VAL A 189 2.51 14.58 -10.93
N ARG A 190 3.01 14.12 -9.79
CA ARG A 190 4.44 13.82 -9.63
C ARG A 190 4.78 12.51 -10.33
N GLY A 191 3.92 11.50 -10.19
CA GLY A 191 4.07 10.22 -10.88
C GLY A 191 3.15 9.14 -10.32
N LEU A 192 3.67 7.93 -10.11
CA LEU A 192 2.89 6.77 -9.65
C LEU A 192 3.36 6.23 -8.28
N ALA A 193 2.43 5.65 -7.53
CA ALA A 193 2.71 4.83 -6.36
C ALA A 193 2.54 3.35 -6.73
N THR A 194 3.54 2.51 -6.44
CA THR A 194 3.48 1.08 -6.79
C THR A 194 3.61 0.19 -5.55
N ASN A 195 3.04 -1.01 -5.62
CA ASN A 195 3.06 -2.01 -4.55
C ASN A 195 2.28 -1.62 -3.28
N VAL A 196 1.34 -0.67 -3.39
CA VAL A 196 0.48 -0.26 -2.28
C VAL A 196 -0.29 -1.48 -1.75
N SER A 197 -0.21 -1.71 -0.44
CA SER A 197 -0.80 -2.87 0.24
C SER A 197 -0.40 -4.24 -0.35
N ASN A 198 0.76 -4.34 -1.01
CA ASN A 198 1.23 -5.58 -1.63
C ASN A 198 2.67 -5.91 -1.18
N TYR A 199 3.19 -7.07 -1.62
CA TYR A 199 4.34 -7.74 -1.03
C TYR A 199 5.44 -8.06 -2.05
N ASN A 200 5.41 -7.45 -3.24
CA ASN A 200 6.42 -7.71 -4.28
C ASN A 200 7.82 -7.26 -3.84
N GLY A 201 8.83 -7.90 -4.44
CA GLY A 201 10.22 -7.52 -4.23
C GLY A 201 10.56 -6.20 -4.89
N LEU A 202 11.52 -5.46 -4.33
CA LEU A 202 12.06 -4.24 -4.94
C LEU A 202 13.06 -4.54 -6.07
N GLY A 203 13.53 -5.79 -6.24
CA GLY A 203 14.46 -6.14 -7.32
C GLY A 203 15.95 -6.05 -7.03
N ASN A 204 16.29 -5.80 -5.78
CA ASN A 204 17.65 -5.99 -5.25
C ASN A 204 17.87 -7.41 -4.67
N GLN A 205 16.89 -8.30 -4.84
CA GLN A 205 16.87 -9.67 -4.32
C GLN A 205 17.24 -10.66 -5.45
N LYS A 206 17.99 -11.71 -5.13
CA LYS A 206 18.34 -12.78 -6.11
C LYS A 206 17.16 -13.70 -6.48
N GLU A 207 16.02 -13.57 -5.80
CA GLU A 207 14.90 -14.49 -5.97
C GLU A 207 14.04 -14.20 -7.19
N VAL A 208 13.45 -15.26 -7.74
CA VAL A 208 12.58 -15.25 -8.92
C VAL A 208 11.16 -14.90 -8.48
N GLY A 209 10.78 -13.64 -8.63
CA GLY A 209 9.45 -13.11 -8.35
C GLY A 209 9.17 -11.84 -9.15
N ARG A 210 7.96 -11.31 -9.04
CA ARG A 210 7.60 -10.03 -9.67
C ARG A 210 8.20 -8.88 -8.86
N ASP A 211 8.76 -7.92 -9.59
CA ASP A 211 9.75 -6.98 -9.09
C ASP A 211 9.38 -5.57 -9.53
N GLU A 212 9.21 -4.69 -8.55
CA GLU A 212 8.73 -3.33 -8.80
C GLU A 212 9.75 -2.49 -9.57
N LEU A 213 11.06 -2.62 -9.32
CA LEU A 213 12.04 -1.86 -10.10
C LEU A 213 12.08 -2.31 -11.56
N LYS A 214 11.87 -3.59 -11.84
CA LYS A 214 11.74 -4.07 -13.23
C LYS A 214 10.47 -3.53 -13.87
N TYR A 215 9.34 -3.56 -13.15
CA TYR A 215 8.07 -3.05 -13.63
C TYR A 215 8.13 -1.56 -13.96
N ILE A 216 8.58 -0.70 -13.04
CA ILE A 216 8.60 0.74 -13.27
C ILE A 216 9.59 1.14 -14.39
N LYS A 217 10.72 0.44 -14.51
CA LYS A 217 11.69 0.66 -15.60
C LYS A 217 11.10 0.30 -16.96
N ALA A 218 10.29 -0.77 -17.01
CA ALA A 218 9.61 -1.17 -18.23
C ALA A 218 8.42 -0.25 -18.56
N LEU A 219 7.72 0.27 -17.55
CA LEU A 219 6.56 1.16 -17.71
C LEU A 219 6.96 2.59 -18.09
N ALA A 220 8.06 3.13 -17.54
CA ALA A 220 8.45 4.52 -17.69
C ALA A 220 8.51 5.02 -19.16
N PRO A 221 9.12 4.29 -20.12
CA PRO A 221 9.12 4.73 -21.53
C PRO A 221 7.71 4.86 -22.14
N TYR A 222 6.75 4.05 -21.69
CA TYR A 222 5.37 4.15 -22.15
C TYR A 222 4.66 5.37 -21.55
N LEU A 223 4.93 5.70 -20.28
CA LEU A 223 4.40 6.91 -19.62
C LEU A 223 4.91 8.18 -20.29
N GLU A 224 6.22 8.25 -20.54
CA GLU A 224 6.85 9.40 -21.20
C GLU A 224 6.26 9.61 -22.60
N LYS A 225 6.01 8.52 -23.34
CA LYS A 225 5.40 8.56 -24.68
C LYS A 225 4.01 9.19 -24.69
N VAL A 226 3.23 9.03 -23.62
CA VAL A 226 1.90 9.64 -23.48
C VAL A 226 1.92 10.97 -22.72
N GLY A 227 3.10 11.51 -22.41
CA GLY A 227 3.26 12.77 -21.67
C GLY A 227 2.86 12.68 -20.19
N TYR A 228 2.95 11.49 -19.60
CA TYR A 228 2.72 11.25 -18.17
C TYR A 228 4.07 11.26 -17.41
N PRO A 229 4.21 12.02 -16.30
CA PRO A 229 5.44 12.07 -15.51
C PRO A 229 5.85 10.70 -14.96
N ALA A 230 7.06 10.25 -15.28
CA ALA A 230 7.58 8.93 -14.92
C ALA A 230 8.42 8.94 -13.63
N HIS A 231 7.89 9.51 -12.55
CA HIS A 231 8.45 9.35 -11.20
C HIS A 231 7.64 8.36 -10.38
N PHE A 232 8.26 7.76 -9.39
CA PHE A 232 7.66 6.68 -8.62
C PHE A 232 7.97 6.80 -7.14
N ILE A 233 6.97 6.50 -6.30
CA ILE A 233 7.22 5.99 -4.97
C ILE A 233 6.92 4.49 -4.95
N VAL A 234 7.78 3.72 -4.29
CA VAL A 234 7.64 2.26 -4.23
C VAL A 234 7.38 1.84 -2.79
N VAL A 235 6.25 1.21 -2.56
CA VAL A 235 5.91 0.71 -1.24
C VAL A 235 6.75 -0.53 -0.93
N SER A 236 7.44 -0.52 0.21
CA SER A 236 8.21 -1.67 0.67
C SER A 236 7.55 -2.29 1.89
N LEU A 237 6.78 -3.34 1.66
CA LEU A 237 6.47 -4.35 2.66
C LEU A 237 7.21 -5.61 2.20
N LEU A 238 8.08 -6.15 3.06
CA LEU A 238 8.85 -7.33 2.70
C LEU A 238 8.08 -8.58 3.09
N LEU A 239 8.10 -9.59 2.25
CA LEU A 239 8.08 -10.95 2.79
C LEU A 239 9.39 -11.16 3.53
N ASN A 240 9.31 -11.62 4.77
CA ASN A 240 10.50 -11.88 5.55
C ASN A 240 11.36 -12.89 4.78
N HIS A 241 12.53 -12.46 4.30
CA HIS A 241 13.57 -13.36 3.83
C HIS A 241 13.85 -14.36 4.95
N LEU A 242 13.77 -15.65 4.62
CA LEU A 242 14.08 -16.79 5.50
C LEU A 242 13.04 -17.12 6.59
N VAL A 243 11.83 -17.50 6.19
CA VAL A 243 11.21 -18.66 6.84
C VAL A 243 11.05 -19.79 5.82
N CYS A 244 12.18 -20.33 5.38
CA CYS A 244 12.24 -21.76 5.15
C CYS A 244 11.94 -22.39 6.53
N ILE A 245 10.66 -22.63 6.85
CA ILE A 245 10.29 -23.40 8.04
C ILE A 245 11.00 -24.73 7.85
N TYR A 246 12.02 -25.00 8.67
CA TYR A 246 12.42 -26.36 8.96
C TYR A 246 11.19 -26.99 9.60
N SER A 247 10.27 -27.51 8.77
CA SER A 247 9.31 -28.50 9.23
C SER A 247 10.18 -29.70 9.50
N ARG A 248 10.71 -29.77 10.71
CA ARG A 248 11.04 -31.06 11.27
C ARG A 248 9.66 -31.67 11.47
N ASP A 249 9.19 -32.39 10.46
CA ASP A 249 8.12 -33.34 10.59
C ASP A 249 8.47 -34.16 11.84
N ARG A 250 7.84 -33.81 12.96
CA ARG A 250 7.64 -34.76 14.02
C ARG A 250 6.44 -35.57 13.58
N GLY A 251 6.67 -36.35 12.52
CA GLY A 251 5.96 -37.59 12.33
C GLY A 251 6.02 -38.35 13.65
N THR A 252 4.88 -38.90 14.02
CA THR A 252 4.64 -39.77 15.16
C THR A 252 5.86 -40.63 15.51
N ALA A 253 6.63 -40.19 16.50
CA ALA A 253 7.69 -40.99 17.12
C ALA A 253 7.44 -40.93 18.63
N GLY A 254 7.21 -42.09 19.22
CA GLY A 254 6.79 -42.29 20.61
C GLY A 254 7.79 -41.77 21.66
N PRO A 255 7.47 -41.96 22.95
CA PRO A 255 8.17 -41.31 24.05
C PRO A 255 9.55 -41.95 24.25
N GLY A 256 10.62 -41.18 23.99
CA GLY A 256 12.01 -41.50 24.33
C GLY A 256 12.60 -40.43 25.27
N PRO A 257 13.55 -40.77 26.15
CA PRO A 257 13.78 -40.03 27.39
C PRO A 257 14.58 -38.73 27.21
N SER A 258 14.12 -37.73 27.96
CA SER A 258 14.78 -36.52 28.49
C SER A 258 16.21 -36.21 28.04
N TRP A 259 16.37 -35.13 27.27
CA TRP A 259 17.64 -34.40 27.13
C TRP A 259 17.50 -33.01 27.75
N LYS A 260 18.23 -32.73 28.85
CA LYS A 260 18.36 -31.40 29.45
C LYS A 260 19.60 -30.70 28.84
N PRO A 261 19.52 -29.43 28.39
CA PRO A 261 20.72 -28.72 27.96
C PRO A 261 21.47 -28.15 29.17
N LYS A 262 22.73 -28.55 29.35
CA LYS A 262 23.73 -27.82 30.14
C LYS A 262 24.55 -26.93 29.21
N GLY A 263 24.74 -25.67 29.63
CA GLY A 263 25.87 -24.82 29.22
C GLY A 263 25.69 -24.02 27.93
N THR A 264 25.79 -22.70 28.06
CA THR A 264 25.98 -21.76 26.95
C THR A 264 27.41 -21.84 26.41
N PRO A 265 27.60 -21.78 25.08
CA PRO A 265 28.77 -21.11 24.56
C PRO A 265 28.43 -20.12 23.44
N ARG A 266 28.92 -18.88 23.62
CA ARG A 266 29.16 -17.91 22.55
C ARG A 266 30.01 -18.55 21.46
N ARG A 267 29.59 -18.54 20.19
CA ARG A 267 30.51 -18.59 19.03
C ARG A 267 29.90 -18.05 17.74
N ARG A 268 30.75 -17.32 17.00
CA ARG A 268 30.55 -16.69 15.69
C ARG A 268 29.86 -17.63 14.69
N ARG A 269 28.82 -17.14 14.00
CA ARG A 269 28.20 -17.85 12.87
C ARG A 269 29.15 -17.82 11.67
N ARG A 270 29.84 -18.93 11.42
CA ARG A 270 30.43 -19.24 10.11
C ARG A 270 29.29 -19.78 9.24
N MET A 271 29.09 -19.20 8.05
CA MET A 271 28.17 -19.75 7.05
C MET A 271 28.68 -21.13 6.63
N VAL A 272 27.92 -22.17 6.93
CA VAL A 272 28.08 -23.49 6.31
C VAL A 272 27.04 -23.55 5.21
N GLN A 273 27.50 -23.49 3.96
CA GLN A 273 26.68 -23.73 2.79
C GLN A 273 26.55 -25.25 2.64
N LEU A 274 25.43 -25.82 3.07
CA LEU A 274 25.12 -27.22 2.81
C LEU A 274 24.56 -27.33 1.39
N GLN A 275 25.36 -27.87 0.47
CA GLN A 275 24.86 -28.45 -0.77
C GLN A 275 23.98 -29.66 -0.40
N GLY A 276 22.67 -29.55 -0.62
CA GLY A 276 21.71 -30.62 -0.32
C GLY A 276 20.45 -30.49 -1.18
N ASN A 277 20.02 -31.63 -1.72
CA ASN A 277 19.00 -31.89 -2.74
C ASN A 277 17.77 -30.97 -2.82
N ALA A 278 17.30 -30.84 -4.07
CA ALA A 278 16.25 -29.97 -4.63
C ALA A 278 14.81 -30.12 -4.08
N SER A 279 14.63 -30.53 -2.82
CA SER A 279 13.31 -30.70 -2.19
C SER A 279 13.06 -29.77 -0.98
N ASN A 280 14.04 -28.95 -0.57
CA ASN A 280 13.86 -27.89 0.43
C ASN A 280 13.30 -26.61 -0.19
N ARG A 281 12.11 -26.68 -0.78
CA ARG A 281 11.42 -25.48 -1.25
C ARG A 281 11.06 -24.62 -0.04
N CYS A 282 11.71 -23.46 0.10
CA CYS A 282 11.12 -22.35 0.85
C CYS A 282 9.68 -22.16 0.34
N TYR A 283 8.77 -21.77 1.23
CA TYR A 283 7.34 -21.63 0.90
C TYR A 283 7.18 -21.06 -0.49
N ASP A 284 6.48 -21.84 -1.31
CA ASP A 284 6.64 -21.89 -2.73
C ASP A 284 6.57 -20.49 -3.38
N SER A 285 7.62 -20.14 -4.12
CA SER A 285 7.65 -19.05 -5.09
C SER A 285 6.43 -19.03 -6.04
N HIS A 286 5.63 -20.10 -6.13
CA HIS A 286 4.31 -20.10 -6.78
C HIS A 286 3.26 -19.24 -6.09
N MET A 287 3.21 -19.14 -4.76
CA MET A 287 2.26 -18.23 -4.07
C MET A 287 2.62 -16.75 -4.29
N LEU A 288 3.85 -16.47 -4.71
CA LEU A 288 4.34 -15.14 -5.12
C LEU A 288 4.05 -14.80 -6.58
N ARG A 289 3.57 -15.78 -7.37
CA ARG A 289 3.17 -15.59 -8.78
C ARG A 289 1.69 -15.27 -8.92
N THR A 290 0.89 -15.55 -7.90
CA THR A 290 -0.54 -15.24 -7.87
C THR A 290 -0.75 -13.80 -7.41
N ASN A 291 -1.70 -13.09 -8.03
CA ASN A 291 -2.25 -11.81 -7.56
C ASN A 291 -2.95 -12.02 -6.19
N MET A 292 -2.19 -12.27 -5.14
CA MET A 292 -2.71 -12.61 -3.81
C MET A 292 -2.32 -11.52 -2.83
N HIS A 293 -3.31 -10.76 -2.39
CA HIS A 293 -3.15 -9.43 -1.78
C HIS A 293 -3.52 -9.39 -0.29
N ILE A 294 -4.07 -10.47 0.28
CA ILE A 294 -4.83 -10.39 1.53
C ILE A 294 -4.17 -11.15 2.68
N SER A 295 -3.74 -10.42 3.71
CA SER A 295 -3.31 -10.91 5.01
C SER A 295 -2.26 -12.03 4.90
N LEU A 296 -1.24 -11.84 4.08
CA LEU A 296 -0.32 -12.91 3.70
C LEU A 296 0.51 -13.42 4.90
N LYS A 297 0.50 -14.75 5.09
CA LYS A 297 1.32 -15.43 6.10
C LYS A 297 2.79 -15.11 5.88
N TYR A 298 3.48 -14.77 6.97
CA TYR A 298 4.92 -14.53 6.98
C TYR A 298 5.40 -13.24 6.28
N ALA A 299 4.47 -12.33 5.95
CA ALA A 299 4.84 -10.95 5.65
C ALA A 299 5.62 -10.30 6.83
N GLY A 300 6.41 -9.27 6.53
CA GLY A 300 7.26 -8.56 7.46
C GLY A 300 7.49 -7.12 7.03
N PHE A 301 8.14 -6.33 7.89
CA PHE A 301 8.43 -4.95 7.57
C PHE A 301 9.53 -4.85 6.50
N GLY A 302 9.28 -4.02 5.49
CA GLY A 302 10.15 -3.81 4.36
C GLY A 302 11.40 -2.97 4.66
N LEU A 303 12.05 -2.51 3.59
CA LEU A 303 13.00 -1.41 3.71
C LEU A 303 12.28 -0.22 4.34
N ARG A 304 12.96 0.47 5.26
CA ARG A 304 12.39 1.67 5.86
C ARG A 304 12.23 2.76 4.81
N PRO A 305 11.26 3.66 4.98
CA PRO A 305 11.08 4.80 4.11
C PRO A 305 12.39 5.60 3.95
N MET A 306 12.77 5.86 2.70
CA MET A 306 13.97 6.62 2.36
C MET A 306 13.82 7.25 0.98
N VAL A 307 14.38 8.46 0.83
CA VAL A 307 14.60 9.05 -0.50
C VAL A 307 15.66 8.24 -1.24
N THR A 308 15.54 8.14 -2.56
CA THR A 308 16.51 7.38 -3.36
C THR A 308 17.33 8.28 -4.28
N THR A 309 18.45 7.76 -4.78
CA THR A 309 19.24 8.38 -5.85
C THR A 309 18.88 7.83 -7.23
N HIS A 310 17.88 6.93 -7.32
CA HIS A 310 17.47 6.34 -8.59
C HIS A 310 16.70 7.38 -9.41
N PRO A 311 16.95 7.53 -10.72
CA PRO A 311 16.39 8.60 -11.54
C PRO A 311 14.85 8.58 -11.62
N LEU A 312 14.24 7.40 -11.51
CA LEU A 312 12.78 7.22 -11.55
C LEU A 312 12.13 7.15 -10.17
N VAL A 313 12.88 6.88 -9.09
CA VAL A 313 12.26 6.57 -7.78
C VAL A 313 12.53 7.71 -6.81
N ASP A 314 11.49 8.48 -6.48
CA ASP A 314 11.58 9.57 -5.52
C ASP A 314 11.86 9.02 -4.11
N ALA A 315 11.12 7.99 -3.71
CA ALA A 315 11.28 7.37 -2.39
C ALA A 315 10.81 5.91 -2.35
N VAL A 316 11.41 5.13 -1.47
CA VAL A 316 10.79 3.93 -0.90
C VAL A 316 9.95 4.39 0.30
N VAL A 317 8.72 3.89 0.43
CA VAL A 317 7.76 4.34 1.45
C VAL A 317 7.00 3.17 2.10
N TRP A 318 6.36 3.43 3.24
CA TRP A 318 5.34 2.55 3.81
C TRP A 318 3.99 3.25 3.68
N VAL A 319 3.08 2.67 2.91
CA VAL A 319 1.73 3.25 2.70
C VAL A 319 0.70 2.54 3.56
N LYS A 320 0.59 1.21 3.45
CA LYS A 320 -0.24 0.39 4.34
C LYS A 320 0.42 0.27 5.72
N PRO A 321 -0.28 0.61 6.82
CA PRO A 321 0.22 0.37 8.16
C PRO A 321 0.30 -1.14 8.45
N GLY A 322 1.52 -1.65 8.59
CA GLY A 322 1.75 -3.05 8.93
C GLY A 322 1.10 -3.41 10.26
N GLY A 323 0.23 -4.42 10.25
CA GLY A 323 -0.54 -4.88 11.40
C GLY A 323 -2.02 -4.51 11.36
N GLU A 324 -2.45 -3.63 10.45
CA GLU A 324 -3.86 -3.49 10.10
C GLU A 324 -4.26 -4.58 9.11
N SER A 325 -5.37 -5.26 9.37
CA SER A 325 -5.88 -6.36 8.53
C SER A 325 -6.23 -5.88 7.12
N ASP A 326 -6.10 -6.78 6.16
CA ASP A 326 -6.50 -6.56 4.75
C ASP A 326 -7.95 -7.00 4.49
N GLY A 327 -8.56 -7.79 5.40
CA GLY A 327 -9.93 -8.29 5.24
C GLY A 327 -10.28 -9.40 6.23
N THR A 328 -11.57 -9.54 6.50
CA THR A 328 -12.12 -10.52 7.46
C THR A 328 -12.11 -11.94 6.91
N THR A 329 -11.87 -12.91 7.79
CA THR A 329 -12.09 -14.35 7.49
C THR A 329 -13.47 -14.83 7.93
N ASP A 330 -14.28 -13.97 8.55
CA ASP A 330 -15.65 -14.31 8.93
C ASP A 330 -16.54 -14.36 7.69
N THR A 331 -16.94 -15.58 7.30
CA THR A 331 -17.78 -15.82 6.12
C THR A 331 -19.18 -15.22 6.21
N SER A 332 -19.61 -14.81 7.41
CA SER A 332 -20.90 -14.14 7.62
C SER A 332 -20.85 -12.63 7.42
N SER A 333 -19.64 -12.03 7.35
CA SER A 333 -19.48 -10.61 7.10
C SER A 333 -19.89 -10.23 5.68
N SER A 334 -20.56 -9.09 5.53
CA SER A 334 -20.91 -8.52 4.22
C SER A 334 -19.69 -8.12 3.40
N ARG A 335 -18.53 -7.92 4.05
CA ARG A 335 -17.23 -7.62 3.43
C ARG A 335 -16.35 -8.85 3.27
N PHE A 336 -16.87 -10.05 3.52
CA PHE A 336 -16.11 -11.27 3.31
C PHE A 336 -15.72 -11.45 1.84
N ASP A 337 -14.42 -11.61 1.60
CA ASP A 337 -13.87 -12.03 0.32
C ASP A 337 -13.25 -13.42 0.47
N THR A 338 -13.53 -14.31 -0.47
CA THR A 338 -12.95 -15.66 -0.50
C THR A 338 -11.42 -15.65 -0.55
N ALA A 339 -10.81 -14.59 -1.06
CA ALA A 339 -9.35 -14.45 -1.03
C ALA A 339 -8.80 -14.30 0.40
N CYS A 340 -9.60 -13.84 1.38
CA CYS A 340 -9.20 -13.75 2.79
C CYS A 340 -8.97 -15.11 3.45
N THR A 341 -9.55 -16.20 2.91
CA THR A 341 -9.41 -17.56 3.46
C THR A 341 -8.51 -18.46 2.60
N SER A 342 -7.68 -17.86 1.74
CA SER A 342 -6.70 -18.62 0.96
C SER A 342 -5.73 -19.38 1.89
N PRO A 343 -5.11 -20.48 1.43
CA PRO A 343 -4.09 -21.18 2.21
C PRO A 343 -2.94 -20.28 2.69
N ALA A 344 -2.68 -19.19 1.97
CA ALA A 344 -1.64 -18.22 2.26
C ALA A 344 -2.09 -17.09 3.20
N SER A 345 -3.38 -16.91 3.44
CA SER A 345 -3.90 -15.83 4.28
C SER A 345 -3.95 -16.24 5.75
N TYR A 346 -3.62 -15.33 6.66
CA TYR A 346 -3.83 -15.53 8.10
C TYR A 346 -5.30 -15.84 8.38
N VAL A 347 -5.55 -16.86 9.20
CA VAL A 347 -6.89 -17.23 9.66
C VAL A 347 -6.82 -17.56 11.15
N PRO A 348 -7.66 -16.94 12.00
CA PRO A 348 -8.62 -15.89 11.66
C PRO A 348 -7.98 -14.52 11.44
N SER A 349 -8.63 -13.66 10.65
CA SER A 349 -8.31 -12.23 10.48
C SER A 349 -9.53 -11.37 10.78
N PRO A 350 -9.37 -10.20 11.43
CA PRO A 350 -10.45 -9.26 11.66
C PRO A 350 -10.79 -8.47 10.38
N GLU A 351 -11.80 -7.61 10.49
CA GLU A 351 -12.22 -6.70 9.43
C GLU A 351 -11.07 -5.83 8.89
N ALA A 352 -11.16 -5.42 7.62
CA ALA A 352 -10.14 -4.58 6.99
C ALA A 352 -9.95 -3.27 7.77
N GLY A 353 -8.70 -2.91 8.05
CA GLY A 353 -8.33 -1.74 8.85
C GLY A 353 -8.24 -2.00 10.37
N ASP A 354 -8.82 -3.09 10.87
CA ASP A 354 -8.72 -3.45 12.29
C ASP A 354 -7.34 -4.02 12.64
N TRP A 355 -6.96 -3.88 13.91
CA TRP A 355 -5.68 -4.37 14.40
C TRP A 355 -5.61 -5.89 14.41
N HIS A 356 -4.66 -6.45 13.66
CA HIS A 356 -4.43 -7.89 13.55
C HIS A 356 -3.44 -8.38 14.61
N SER A 357 -3.96 -8.68 15.80
CA SER A 357 -3.20 -9.01 17.01
C SER A 357 -2.28 -10.24 16.91
N VAL A 358 -2.51 -11.14 15.95
CA VAL A 358 -1.68 -12.35 15.72
C VAL A 358 -0.81 -12.27 14.46
N SER A 359 -0.81 -11.13 13.76
CA SER A 359 0.06 -10.92 12.60
C SER A 359 1.52 -10.78 13.06
N PRO A 360 2.52 -11.03 12.18
CA PRO A 360 3.93 -10.81 12.48
C PRO A 360 4.27 -9.34 12.83
N PHE A 361 3.33 -8.42 12.58
CA PHE A 361 3.40 -7.00 12.91
C PHE A 361 2.88 -6.67 14.32
N SER A 362 2.24 -7.63 15.01
CA SER A 362 1.57 -7.47 16.31
C SER A 362 2.46 -6.95 17.47
N GLY A 363 3.78 -7.06 17.34
CA GLY A 363 4.75 -6.52 18.30
C GLY A 363 4.81 -4.98 18.37
N ALA A 364 4.17 -4.28 17.43
CA ALA A 364 3.97 -2.84 17.46
C ALA A 364 2.47 -2.58 17.62
N LYS A 365 1.91 -2.47 18.83
CA LYS A 365 0.45 -2.23 19.03
C LYS A 365 0.07 -0.76 18.84
N ARG A 366 -1.03 -0.48 18.12
CA ARG A 366 -1.66 0.86 18.04
C ARG A 366 -1.98 1.34 19.47
N GLY A 367 -1.63 2.58 19.81
CA GLY A 367 -2.04 3.18 21.07
C GLY A 367 -3.48 3.66 20.95
N ASP A 368 -4.35 3.19 21.85
CA ASP A 368 -5.73 3.70 21.91
C ASP A 368 -5.72 5.15 22.43
N SER A 369 -6.52 6.00 21.79
CA SER A 369 -6.77 7.38 22.21
C SER A 369 -7.62 7.37 23.49
N ASN A 370 -7.04 7.83 24.60
CA ASN A 370 -7.77 8.34 25.76
C ASN A 370 -7.49 9.84 25.89
#